data_AF-A0A0F3MD32-F1
#
_entry.id   AF-A0A0F3MD32-F1
#
_cell.length_a   1.000
_cell.length_b   1.000
_cell.length_c   1.000
_cell.angle_alpha   90.00
_cell.angle_beta   90.00
_cell.angle_gamma   90.00
#
_symmetry.space_group_name_H-M   'P 1'
#
loop_
_entity.id
_entity.type
_entity.pdbx_description
1 polymer ?
#
loop_
_entity_poly.entity_id
_entity_poly.type
_entity_poly.pdbx_seq_one_letter_code
_entity_poly.pdbx_strand_id
1 'polypeptide(L)' 'MARFPITIKGFHKLEQELKHLKYVERLKITTDISTAREFGDLSENAEYKAAKERQLLNDKKFMT' A
#
# COMPACT_ATOMS: atom_id res chain seq x y z
N MET A 1 -9.84 18.57 -17.32
CA MET A 1 -9.03 17.34 -17.20
C MET A 1 -8.46 16.97 -18.55
N ALA A 2 -7.15 16.69 -18.64
CA ALA A 2 -6.56 16.11 -19.85
C ALA A 2 -7.04 14.66 -20.01
N ARG A 3 -7.51 14.29 -21.21
CA ARG A 3 -7.90 12.92 -21.54
C ARG A 3 -6.66 12.22 -22.11
N PHE A 4 -6.05 11.34 -21.32
CA PHE A 4 -4.97 10.51 -21.80
C PHE A 4 -5.55 9.30 -22.51
N PRO A 5 -5.23 9.07 -23.79
CA PRO A 5 -5.67 7.87 -24.49
C PRO A 5 -5.02 6.64 -23.83
N ILE A 6 -5.86 5.73 -23.35
CA ILE A 6 -5.44 4.46 -22.76
C ILE A 6 -6.11 3.31 -23.51
N THR A 7 -5.40 2.20 -23.67
CA THR A 7 -6.00 0.99 -24.22
C THR A 7 -6.92 0.34 -23.19
N ILE A 8 -7.97 -0.36 -23.63
CA ILE A 8 -8.89 -1.08 -22.74
C ILE A 8 -8.13 -2.07 -21.85
N LYS A 9 -7.15 -2.78 -22.42
CA LYS A 9 -6.26 -3.68 -21.67
C LYS A 9 -5.45 -2.93 -20.60
N GLY A 10 -4.90 -1.77 -20.94
CA GLY A 10 -4.16 -0.92 -20.00
C GLY A 10 -5.05 -0.43 -18.86
N PHE A 11 -6.27 0.00 -19.18
CA PHE A 11 -7.26 0.42 -18.20
C PHE A 11 -7.58 -0.69 -17.19
N HIS A 12 -7.93 -1.89 -17.67
CA HIS A 12 -8.23 -3.01 -16.77
C HIS A 12 -7.03 -3.41 -15.90
N LYS A 13 -5.81 -3.34 -16.43
CA LYS A 13 -4.60 -3.59 -15.64
C LYS A 13 -4.46 -2.59 -14.50
N LEU A 14 -4.60 -1.29 -14.79
CA LEU A 14 -4.52 -0.24 -13.78
C LEU A 14 -5.66 -0.36 -12.76
N GLU A 15 -6.86 -0.73 -13.19
CA GLU A 15 -8.00 -0.94 -12.30
C GLU A 15 -7.77 -2.11 -11.35
N GLN A 16 -7.23 -3.23 -11.84
CA GLN A 16 -6.87 -4.38 -11.02
C GLN A 16 -5.75 -4.06 -10.04
N GLU A 17 -4.71 -3.36 -10.49
CA GLU A 17 -3.61 -2.91 -9.64
C GLU A 17 -4.13 -1.97 -8.55
N LEU A 18 -4.98 -1.01 -8.89
CA LEU A 18 -5.60 -0.11 -7.92
C LEU A 18 -6.43 -0.85 -6.88
N LYS A 19 -7.24 -1.84 -7.29
CA LYS A 19 -8.01 -2.69 -6.37
C LYS A 19 -7.09 -3.46 -5.43
N HIS A 20 -6.02 -4.03 -5.96
CA HIS A 20 -5.05 -4.78 -5.17
C HIS A 20 -4.36 -3.89 -4.12
N LEU A 21 -3.86 -2.71 -4.51
CA LEU A 21 -3.20 -1.77 -3.61
C LEU A 21 -4.14 -1.29 -2.48
N LYS A 22 -5.42 -1.04 -2.80
CA LYS A 22 -6.41 -0.53 -1.85
C LYS A 22 -6.93 -1.57 -0.87
N TYR A 23 -7.22 -2.78 -1.35
CA TYR A 23 -7.98 -3.76 -0.59
C TYR A 23 -7.15 -4.95 -0.12
N VAL A 24 -6.03 -5.27 -0.79
CA VAL A 24 -5.19 -6.41 -0.42
C VAL A 24 -3.96 -5.92 0.33
N GLU A 25 -3.12 -5.12 -0.32
CA GLU A 25 -1.85 -4.68 0.27
C GLU A 25 -2.05 -3.78 1.48
N ARG A 26 -3.00 -2.83 1.41
CA ARG A 26 -3.27 -1.94 2.55
C ARG A 26 -3.75 -2.69 3.80
N LEU A 27 -4.58 -3.73 3.63
CA LEU A 27 -5.02 -4.56 4.76
C LEU A 27 -3.84 -5.34 5.34
N LYS A 28 -3.03 -5.97 4.48
CA LYS A 28 -1.82 -6.69 4.90
C LYS A 28 -0.86 -5.81 5.70
N ILE A 29 -0.55 -4.62 5.18
CA ILE A 29 0.32 -3.65 5.88
C ILE A 29 -0.27 -3.23 7.22
N THR A 30 -1.58 -3.02 7.30
CA THR A 30 -2.25 -2.66 8.56
C THR A 30 -2.11 -3.78 9.60
N THR A 31 -2.28 -5.04 9.18
CA THR A 31 -2.06 -6.20 10.04
C THR A 31 -0.60 -6.28 10.48
N ASP A 32 0.36 -6.15 9.56
CA ASP A 32 1.80 -6.16 9.90
C ASP A 32 2.14 -5.09 10.95
N ILE A 33 1.61 -3.88 10.80
CA ILE A 33 1.80 -2.79 11.76
C ILE A 33 1.17 -3.16 13.11
N SER A 34 -0.05 -3.72 13.11
CA SER A 34 -0.72 -4.13 14.35
C SER A 34 0.10 -5.18 15.09
N THR A 35 0.54 -6.23 14.40
CA THR A 35 1.37 -7.29 14.99
C THR A 35 2.69 -6.73 15.49
N ALA A 36 3.36 -5.88 14.70
CA ALA A 36 4.61 -5.25 15.14
C ALA A 36 4.42 -4.39 16.40
N ARG A 37 3.25 -3.79 16.60
CA ARG A 37 2.94 -2.99 17.80
C ARG A 37 2.77 -3.80 19.08
N GLU A 38 2.53 -5.10 18.96
CA GLU A 38 2.41 -5.99 20.12
C GLU A 38 3.79 -6.34 20.72
N PHE A 39 4.88 -6.17 19.97
CA PHE A 39 6.24 -6.58 20.37
C PHE A 39 7.00 -5.57 21.25
N GLY A 40 6.31 -4.70 21.99
CA GLY A 40 6.96 -3.80 22.94
C GLY A 40 7.46 -2.50 22.31
N ASP A 41 8.75 -2.19 22.44
CA ASP A 41 9.28 -0.88 22.06
C ASP A 41 9.32 -0.67 20.54
N LEU A 42 8.45 0.22 20.05
CA LEU A 42 8.32 0.58 18.64
C LEU A 42 9.54 1.33 18.08
N SER A 43 10.31 1.98 18.96
CA SER A 43 11.46 2.79 18.55
C SER A 43 12.63 1.92 18.10
N GLU A 44 12.74 0.69 18.63
CA GLU A 44 13.75 -0.30 18.26
C GLU A 44 13.21 -1.36 17.29
N ASN A 45 11.89 -1.56 17.25
CA ASN A 45 11.26 -2.56 16.39
C ASN A 45 11.47 -2.28 14.89
N ALA A 46 12.28 -3.12 14.25
CA ALA A 46 12.62 -3.02 12.83
C ALA A 46 11.43 -3.37 11.93
N GLU A 47 10.62 -4.37 12.30
CA GLU A 47 9.43 -4.75 11.54
C GLU A 47 8.40 -3.62 11.49
N TYR A 48 8.21 -2.89 12.59
CA TYR A 48 7.31 -1.74 12.66
C TYR A 48 7.76 -0.62 11.71
N LYS A 49 9.04 -0.26 11.73
CA LYS A 49 9.61 0.75 10.81
C LYS A 49 9.44 0.34 9.36
N ALA A 50 9.76 -0.92 9.04
CA ALA A 50 9.60 -1.46 7.70
C ALA A 50 8.13 -1.46 7.26
N ALA A 51 7.20 -1.84 8.14
CA ALA A 51 5.77 -1.85 7.83
C ALA A 51 5.22 -0.42 7.62
N LYS A 52 5.69 0.57 8.39
CA LYS A 52 5.37 1.99 8.19
C LYS A 52 5.92 2.54 6.87
N GLU A 53 7.12 2.15 6.47
CA GLU A 53 7.68 2.53 5.17
C GLU A 53 6.88 1.90 4.02
N ARG A 54 6.54 0.62 4.12
CA ARG A 54 5.65 -0.05 3.15
C ARG A 54 4.32 0.66 3.01
N GLN A 55 3.73 1.08 4.14
CA GLN A 55 2.50 1.89 4.14
C GLN A 55 2.67 3.16 3.31
N LEU A 56 3.72 3.94 3.57
CA LEU A 56 4.00 5.20 2.86
C LEU A 56 4.16 4.98 1.35
N LEU A 57 4.90 3.94 0.95
CA LEU A 57 5.13 3.62 -0.46
C LEU A 57 3.85 3.17 -1.16
N ASN A 58 3.05 2.31 -0.52
CA ASN A 58 1.76 1.87 -1.05
C ASN A 58 0.81 3.07 -1.20
N ASP A 59 0.76 3.93 -0.20
CA ASP A 59 -0.12 5.09 -0.18
C ASP A 59 0.25 6.11 -1.28
N LYS A 60 1.55 6.37 -1.45
CA LYS A 60 2.05 7.18 -2.57
C LYS A 60 1.66 6.58 -3.92
N LYS A 61 1.72 5.26 -4.09
CA LYS A 61 1.41 4.61 -5.36
C LYS A 61 -0.06 4.74 -5.77
N PHE A 62 -0.98 4.89 -4.81
CA PHE A 62 -2.42 5.03 -5.12
C PHE A 62 -2.96 6.46 -5.03
N MET A 63 -2.35 7.36 -4.24
CA MET A 63 -2.84 8.73 -4.03
C MET A 63 -2.30 9.75 -5.04
N THR A 64 -1.19 9.45 -5.72
CA THR A 64 -0.63 10.30 -6.78
C THR A 64 -1.10 9.84 -8.15
#